data_AF-A0A5J5IWJ8-F1
#
_entry.id   AF-A0A5J5IWJ8-F1
#
_cell.length_a   1.000
_cell.length_b   1.000
_cell.length_c   1.000
_cell.angle_alpha   90.00
_cell.angle_beta   90.00
_cell.angle_gamma   90.00
#
_symmetry.space_group_name_H-M   'P 1'
#
loop_
_entity.id
_entity.type
_entity.pdbx_description
1 polymer ?
#
loop_
_entity_poly.entity_id
_entity_poly.type
_entity_poly.pdbx_seq_one_letter_code
_entity_poly.pdbx_strand_id
1 'polypeptide(L)'
;MSLPHRDEWNAAPGGFRRFERTVRVGTGDAAWRRARGDLLAWRVKTRSGFRVVPDDVPAAVGGRHWLEAGVGRFLLREPVAVVAVVDEPDRVGYVYLALPGHPLEGEETFLLTRRGDEVLFTLRSRSRPAPSRFWRLAYPAVRVVQVVVRRRYLRALRRRGHGGG
;
A
#
# COMPACT_ATOMS: atom_id res chain seq x y z
N MET A 1 -19.18 -6.43 -9.53
CA MET A 1 -18.50 -7.24 -8.50
C MET A 1 -17.96 -6.30 -7.44
N SER A 2 -18.48 -6.38 -6.22
CA SER A 2 -18.13 -5.48 -5.10
C SER A 2 -16.96 -6.02 -4.28
N LEU A 3 -15.85 -5.27 -4.22
CA LEU A 3 -14.83 -5.23 -3.15
C LEU A 3 -14.19 -3.83 -3.18
N PRO A 4 -13.76 -3.17 -2.07
CA PRO A 4 -13.67 -3.58 -0.67
C PRO A 4 -14.24 -2.48 0.28
N HIS A 5 -15.57 -2.31 0.36
CA HIS A 5 -16.14 -1.27 1.23
C HIS A 5 -17.27 -1.68 2.16
N ARG A 6 -17.77 -2.92 2.16
CA ARG A 6 -18.91 -3.25 3.02
C ARG A 6 -18.64 -4.45 3.93
N ASP A 7 -18.70 -4.15 5.23
CA ASP A 7 -19.02 -5.01 6.37
C ASP A 7 -17.93 -5.91 6.99
N GLU A 8 -17.00 -6.49 6.24
CA GLU A 8 -16.02 -7.44 6.84
C GLU A 8 -14.83 -6.78 7.57
N TRP A 9 -14.56 -5.48 7.37
CA TRP A 9 -13.46 -4.79 8.06
C TRP A 9 -13.60 -4.86 9.57
N ASN A 10 -14.82 -4.87 10.11
CA ASN A 10 -15.09 -4.82 11.55
C ASN A 10 -14.94 -6.16 12.28
N ALA A 11 -14.92 -7.28 11.57
CA ALA A 11 -14.60 -8.59 12.14
C ALA A 11 -13.10 -8.86 11.94
N ALA A 12 -12.27 -8.69 12.98
CA ALA A 12 -10.88 -9.12 12.93
C ALA A 12 -10.83 -10.48 13.63
N PRO A 13 -10.78 -11.61 12.89
CA PRO A 13 -10.29 -12.87 13.40
C PRO A 13 -9.06 -12.66 14.30
N GLY A 14 -9.03 -13.34 15.43
CA GLY A 14 -8.02 -13.13 16.48
C GLY A 14 -6.58 -13.07 15.93
N GLY A 15 -5.83 -12.06 16.38
CA GLY A 15 -4.40 -11.89 16.08
C GLY A 15 -4.06 -10.94 14.93
N PHE A 16 -5.04 -10.51 14.11
CA PHE A 16 -4.80 -9.48 13.10
C PHE A 16 -4.85 -8.07 13.67
N ARG A 17 -3.84 -7.26 13.35
CA ARG A 17 -3.80 -5.84 13.70
C ARG A 17 -4.25 -5.00 12.52
N ARG A 18 -5.13 -4.04 12.81
CA ARG A 18 -5.62 -3.06 11.84
C ARG A 18 -4.77 -1.80 11.85
N PHE A 19 -4.66 -1.19 10.69
CA PHE A 19 -4.17 0.16 10.51
C PHE A 19 -4.97 0.81 9.40
N GLU A 20 -5.38 2.05 9.62
CA GLU A 20 -6.05 2.88 8.63
C GLU A 20 -5.57 4.31 8.80
N ARG A 21 -5.22 4.96 7.69
CA ARG A 21 -4.95 6.40 7.68
C ARG A 21 -5.25 7.01 6.33
N THR A 22 -5.97 8.12 6.35
CA THR A 22 -6.26 8.95 5.18
C THR A 22 -5.48 10.26 5.25
N VAL A 23 -4.99 10.71 4.09
CA VAL A 23 -4.25 11.96 3.93
C VAL A 23 -4.66 12.64 2.63
N ARG A 24 -4.76 13.98 2.64
CA ARG A 24 -4.93 14.75 1.41
C ARG A 24 -3.62 14.78 0.62
N VAL A 25 -3.70 14.54 -0.69
CA VAL A 25 -2.52 14.47 -1.59
C VAL A 25 -2.55 15.52 -2.71
N GLY A 26 -3.66 16.25 -2.84
CA GLY A 26 -3.79 17.40 -3.72
C GLY A 26 -5.23 17.84 -3.87
N THR A 27 -5.45 18.77 -4.80
CA THR A 27 -6.75 19.28 -5.22
C THR A 27 -6.80 19.43 -6.75
N GLY A 28 -7.99 19.35 -7.36
CA GLY A 28 -8.16 19.52 -8.80
C GLY A 28 -7.95 18.27 -9.64
N ASP A 29 -8.44 18.33 -10.87
CA ASP A 29 -8.33 17.28 -11.89
C ASP A 29 -6.88 16.89 -12.16
N ALA A 30 -5.97 17.86 -12.17
CA ALA A 30 -4.55 17.62 -12.39
C ALA A 30 -3.93 16.79 -11.25
N ALA A 31 -4.35 17.02 -10.00
CA ALA A 31 -3.90 16.19 -8.89
C ALA A 31 -4.52 14.79 -8.94
N TRP A 32 -5.79 14.68 -9.32
CA TRP A 32 -6.49 13.41 -9.49
C TRP A 32 -5.80 12.52 -10.53
N ARG A 33 -5.65 13.02 -11.77
CA ARG A 33 -5.03 12.27 -12.87
C ARG A 33 -3.62 11.81 -12.52
N ARG A 34 -2.80 12.70 -11.93
CA ARG A 34 -1.43 12.36 -11.49
C ARG A 34 -1.44 11.27 -10.42
N ALA A 35 -2.19 11.47 -9.34
CA ALA A 35 -2.19 10.55 -8.20
C ALA A 35 -2.71 9.18 -8.62
N ARG A 36 -3.73 9.13 -9.48
CA ARG A 36 -4.28 7.91 -10.07
C ARG A 36 -3.22 7.11 -10.84
N GLY A 37 -2.53 7.76 -11.79
CA GLY A 37 -1.46 7.11 -12.56
C GLY A 37 -0.33 6.63 -11.66
N ASP A 38 0.10 7.47 -10.72
CA ASP A 38 1.12 7.13 -9.73
C ASP A 38 0.73 5.91 -8.89
N LEU A 39 -0.54 5.84 -8.43
CA LEU A 39 -1.02 4.75 -7.60
C LEU A 39 -0.94 3.42 -8.34
N LEU A 40 -1.55 3.34 -9.53
CA LEU A 40 -1.64 2.11 -10.33
C LEU A 40 -0.26 1.64 -10.82
N ALA A 41 0.69 2.56 -11.04
CA ALA A 41 2.07 2.28 -11.39
C ALA A 41 2.97 2.01 -10.16
N TRP A 42 2.40 1.59 -9.03
CA TRP A 42 3.12 1.24 -7.79
C TRP A 42 4.00 2.36 -7.20
N ARG A 43 3.80 3.64 -7.55
CA ARG A 43 4.66 4.74 -7.10
C ARG A 43 4.62 4.97 -5.59
N VAL A 44 3.57 4.54 -4.91
CA VAL A 44 3.54 4.54 -3.44
C VAL A 44 4.64 3.65 -2.85
N LYS A 45 4.81 2.43 -3.40
CA LYS A 45 5.88 1.50 -3.01
C LYS A 45 7.24 2.00 -3.47
N THR A 46 7.37 2.34 -4.75
CA THR A 46 8.68 2.67 -5.33
C THR A 46 9.28 3.96 -4.77
N ARG A 47 8.47 4.99 -4.52
CA ARG A 47 8.93 6.21 -3.83
C ARG A 47 9.20 6.02 -2.33
N SER A 48 8.93 4.84 -1.79
CA SER A 48 9.14 4.50 -0.37
C SER A 48 10.31 3.55 -0.13
N GLY A 49 11.09 3.26 -1.18
CA GLY A 49 12.32 2.47 -1.10
C GLY A 49 12.17 1.01 -1.51
N PHE A 50 11.06 0.66 -2.17
CA PHE A 50 10.86 -0.68 -2.75
C PHE A 50 11.13 -0.66 -4.25
N ARG A 51 11.60 -1.78 -4.80
CA ARG A 51 11.41 -2.13 -6.21
C ARG A 51 10.20 -3.06 -6.31
N VAL A 52 9.44 -2.97 -7.40
CA VAL A 52 8.30 -3.85 -7.66
C VAL A 52 8.59 -4.63 -8.92
N VAL A 53 8.72 -5.95 -8.80
CA VAL A 53 9.12 -6.83 -9.91
C VAL A 53 7.94 -7.74 -10.30
N PRO A 54 7.62 -7.91 -11.60
CA PRO A 54 8.25 -7.25 -12.75
C PRO A 54 8.03 -5.72 -12.74
N ASP A 55 9.04 -4.99 -13.20
CA ASP A 55 8.98 -3.54 -13.35
C ASP A 55 7.96 -3.18 -14.44
N ASP A 56 7.40 -1.96 -14.38
CA ASP A 56 6.46 -1.41 -15.36
C ASP A 56 5.15 -2.20 -15.59
N VAL A 57 4.85 -3.18 -14.72
CA VAL A 57 3.56 -3.88 -14.72
C VAL A 57 2.61 -3.22 -13.71
N PRO A 58 1.46 -2.66 -14.14
CA PRO A 58 0.52 -2.01 -13.23
C PRO A 58 -0.17 -3.01 -12.30
N ALA A 59 -0.73 -2.52 -11.21
CA ALA A 59 -1.54 -3.33 -10.31
C ALA A 59 -2.83 -3.79 -11.02
N ALA A 60 -2.94 -5.09 -11.30
CA ALA A 60 -4.08 -5.73 -11.94
C ALA A 60 -4.53 -6.96 -11.16
N VAL A 61 -5.83 -7.27 -11.14
CA VAL A 61 -6.36 -8.43 -10.42
C VAL A 61 -5.69 -9.72 -10.90
N GLY A 62 -5.23 -10.55 -9.96
CA GLY A 62 -4.45 -11.76 -10.22
C GLY A 62 -2.94 -11.53 -10.42
N GLY A 63 -2.50 -10.28 -10.57
CA GLY A 63 -1.11 -9.90 -10.74
C GLY A 63 -0.25 -10.27 -9.52
N ARG A 64 0.84 -10.99 -9.75
CA ARG A 64 1.82 -11.36 -8.72
C ARG A 64 3.07 -10.52 -8.86
N HIS A 65 3.53 -9.96 -7.76
CA HIS A 65 4.71 -9.10 -7.73
C HIS A 65 5.63 -9.49 -6.57
N TRP A 66 6.91 -9.17 -6.73
CA TRP A 66 7.87 -9.14 -5.65
C TRP A 66 8.10 -7.69 -5.23
N LEU A 67 7.96 -7.41 -3.93
CA LEU A 67 8.38 -6.15 -3.33
C LEU A 67 9.79 -6.35 -2.77
N GLU A 68 10.75 -5.64 -3.33
CA GLU A 68 12.16 -5.76 -2.98
C GLU A 68 12.63 -4.51 -2.26
N ALA A 69 13.19 -4.65 -1.05
CA ALA A 69 13.79 -3.55 -0.31
C ALA A 69 15.08 -4.01 0.35
N GLY A 70 16.14 -3.20 0.27
CA GLY A 70 17.44 -3.58 0.81
C GLY A 70 18.24 -2.42 1.37
N VAL A 71 19.15 -2.74 2.29
CA VAL A 71 20.16 -1.83 2.84
C VAL A 71 21.48 -2.58 2.89
N GLY A 72 22.49 -2.07 2.18
CA GLY A 72 23.77 -2.76 2.01
C GLY A 72 23.58 -4.15 1.40
N ARG A 73 24.17 -5.17 2.01
CA ARG A 73 24.10 -6.57 1.55
C ARG A 73 22.77 -7.29 1.83
N PHE A 74 21.86 -6.67 2.57
CA PHE A 74 20.59 -7.29 2.93
C PHE A 74 19.52 -6.90 1.92
N LEU A 75 18.91 -7.90 1.27
CA LEU A 75 17.75 -7.76 0.39
C LEU A 75 16.59 -8.55 0.96
N LEU A 76 15.50 -7.84 1.28
CA LEU A 76 14.21 -8.43 1.61
C LEU A 76 13.37 -8.49 0.34
N ARG A 77 12.78 -9.66 0.08
CA ARG A 77 11.96 -9.91 -1.11
C ARG A 77 10.62 -10.51 -0.68
N GLU A 78 9.55 -9.74 -0.86
CA GLU A 78 8.23 -10.04 -0.32
C GLU A 78 7.25 -10.35 -1.47
N PRO A 79 6.73 -11.58 -1.59
CA PRO A 79 5.77 -11.91 -2.63
C PRO A 79 4.37 -11.38 -2.26
N VAL A 80 3.70 -10.77 -3.23
CA VAL A 80 2.33 -10.27 -3.10
C VAL A 80 1.48 -10.63 -4.31
N ALA A 81 0.16 -10.71 -4.11
CA ALA A 81 -0.81 -10.86 -5.19
C ALA A 81 -1.90 -9.80 -5.08
N VAL A 82 -2.17 -9.08 -6.16
CA VAL A 82 -3.28 -8.13 -6.25
C VAL A 82 -4.58 -8.93 -6.40
N VAL A 83 -5.51 -8.72 -5.47
CA VAL A 83 -6.78 -9.48 -5.41
C VAL A 83 -8.00 -8.65 -5.76
N ALA A 84 -7.87 -7.32 -5.71
CA ALA A 84 -8.92 -6.41 -6.14
C ALA A 84 -8.31 -5.14 -6.71
N VAL A 85 -8.96 -4.58 -7.72
CA VAL A 85 -8.70 -3.25 -8.27
C VAL A 85 -10.03 -2.54 -8.38
N VAL A 86 -10.07 -1.28 -7.97
CA VAL A 86 -11.18 -0.38 -8.24
C VAL A 86 -10.69 0.70 -9.19
N ASP A 87 -11.46 0.95 -10.23
CA ASP A 87 -11.18 1.94 -11.24
C ASP A 87 -12.49 2.62 -11.64
N GLU A 88 -12.79 3.73 -10.97
CA GLU A 88 -13.99 4.52 -11.16
C GLU A 88 -13.65 6.02 -11.22
N PRO A 89 -14.59 6.88 -11.67
CA PRO A 89 -14.31 8.31 -11.87
C PRO A 89 -13.83 9.04 -10.63
N ASP A 90 -14.32 8.66 -9.45
CA ASP A 90 -14.06 9.30 -8.16
C ASP A 90 -13.32 8.40 -7.16
N ARG A 91 -13.03 7.14 -7.52
CA ARG A 91 -12.25 6.21 -6.69
C ARG A 91 -11.35 5.31 -7.52
N VAL A 92 -10.10 5.17 -7.11
CA VAL A 92 -9.13 4.28 -7.78
C VAL A 92 -8.18 3.66 -6.78
N GLY A 93 -7.86 2.38 -6.93
CA GLY A 93 -7.01 1.70 -5.97
C GLY A 93 -6.92 0.21 -6.16
N TYR A 94 -6.17 -0.43 -5.29
CA TYR A 94 -6.01 -1.88 -5.29
C TYR A 94 -5.83 -2.43 -3.88
N VAL A 95 -6.10 -3.73 -3.76
CA VAL A 95 -5.80 -4.54 -2.58
C VAL A 95 -4.83 -5.63 -3.01
N TYR A 96 -3.78 -5.84 -2.23
CA TYR A 96 -2.97 -7.04 -2.38
C TYR A 96 -2.94 -7.86 -1.10
N LEU A 97 -2.69 -9.16 -1.24
CA LEU A 97 -2.37 -10.10 -0.16
C LEU A 97 -0.86 -10.33 -0.09
N ALA A 98 -0.36 -10.42 1.14
CA ALA A 98 0.97 -10.95 1.43
C ALA A 98 0.95 -12.48 1.24
N LEU A 99 1.85 -13.00 0.39
CA LEU A 99 1.97 -14.42 0.09
C LEU A 99 3.02 -15.11 0.99
N PRO A 100 3.05 -16.46 1.06
CA PRO A 100 4.10 -17.18 1.77
C PRO A 100 5.51 -16.73 1.37
N GLY A 101 6.34 -16.41 2.35
CA GLY A 101 7.66 -15.78 2.16
C GLY A 101 7.71 -14.32 2.62
N HIS A 102 6.56 -13.66 2.73
CA HIS A 102 6.45 -12.32 3.33
C HIS A 102 6.62 -12.41 4.87
N PRO A 103 7.29 -11.45 5.54
CA PRO A 103 7.40 -11.39 7.00
C PRO A 103 6.06 -11.26 7.75
N LEU A 104 5.00 -10.94 7.03
CA LEU A 104 3.67 -10.67 7.54
C LEU A 104 2.67 -11.46 6.73
N GLU A 105 1.57 -11.82 7.37
CA GLU A 105 0.38 -12.36 6.72
C GLU A 105 -0.73 -11.31 6.78
N GLY A 106 -1.46 -11.15 5.68
CA GLY A 106 -2.61 -10.28 5.60
C GLY A 106 -2.69 -9.49 4.30
N GLU A 107 -3.36 -8.35 4.36
CA GLU A 107 -3.69 -7.53 3.19
C GLU A 107 -3.34 -6.06 3.39
N GLU A 108 -3.08 -5.38 2.28
CA GLU A 108 -2.88 -3.93 2.25
C GLU A 108 -3.69 -3.31 1.10
N THR A 109 -4.45 -2.27 1.42
CA THR A 109 -5.31 -1.51 0.51
C THR A 109 -4.72 -0.13 0.29
N PHE A 110 -4.63 0.25 -0.98
CA PHE A 110 -4.19 1.55 -1.44
C PHE A 110 -5.35 2.17 -2.22
N LEU A 111 -5.97 3.22 -1.68
CA LEU A 111 -7.18 3.80 -2.26
C LEU A 111 -7.05 5.32 -2.39
N LEU A 112 -7.26 5.85 -3.59
CA LEU A 112 -7.55 7.25 -3.82
C LEU A 112 -9.05 7.45 -3.92
N THR A 113 -9.56 8.48 -3.26
CA THR A 113 -10.93 8.96 -3.42
C THR A 113 -10.92 10.45 -3.73
N ARG A 114 -11.90 10.89 -4.51
CA ARG A 114 -12.18 12.29 -4.80
C ARG A 114 -13.42 12.71 -4.01
N ARG A 115 -13.31 13.82 -3.26
CA ARG A 115 -14.44 14.43 -2.54
C ARG A 115 -14.50 15.90 -2.91
N GLY A 116 -15.41 16.25 -3.81
CA GLY A 116 -15.40 17.56 -4.46
C GLY A 116 -14.07 17.77 -5.19
N ASP A 117 -13.34 18.81 -4.80
CA ASP A 117 -12.03 19.10 -5.37
C ASP A 117 -10.86 18.40 -4.64
N GLU A 118 -11.09 17.80 -3.47
CA GLU A 118 -10.04 17.14 -2.71
C GLU A 118 -9.70 15.75 -3.24
N VAL A 119 -8.40 15.45 -3.31
CA VAL A 119 -7.89 14.11 -3.59
C VAL A 119 -7.28 13.52 -2.32
N LEU A 120 -7.86 12.42 -1.86
CA LEU A 120 -7.54 11.76 -0.59
C LEU A 120 -6.93 10.39 -0.85
N PHE A 121 -5.76 10.12 -0.26
CA PHE A 121 -5.15 8.80 -0.26
C PHE A 121 -5.39 8.11 1.08
N THR A 122 -5.95 6.91 1.04
CA THR A 122 -6.22 6.04 2.19
C THR A 122 -5.35 4.80 2.09
N LEU A 123 -4.55 4.58 3.13
CA LEU A 123 -3.80 3.36 3.35
C LEU A 123 -4.48 2.56 4.45
N ARG A 124 -4.95 1.36 4.13
CA ARG A 124 -5.47 0.40 5.10
C ARG A 124 -4.63 -0.86 5.04
N SER A 125 -4.44 -1.50 6.19
CA SER A 125 -3.80 -2.81 6.23
C SER A 125 -4.37 -3.61 7.39
N ARG A 126 -4.52 -4.91 7.18
CA ARG A 126 -4.82 -5.87 8.22
C ARG A 126 -3.72 -6.93 8.18
N SER A 127 -2.88 -6.99 9.21
CA SER A 127 -1.72 -7.89 9.21
C SER A 127 -1.40 -8.49 10.56
N ARG A 128 -0.75 -9.65 10.55
CA ARG A 128 -0.15 -10.32 11.71
C ARG A 128 1.27 -10.81 11.35
N PRO A 129 2.14 -11.10 12.33
CA PRO A 129 3.41 -11.76 12.03
C PRO A 129 3.17 -13.07 11.28
N ALA A 130 4.01 -13.37 10.28
CA ALA A 130 3.97 -14.67 9.64
C ALA A 130 4.20 -15.79 10.69
N PRO A 131 3.61 -17.00 10.50
CA PRO A 131 3.67 -18.08 11.49
C PRO A 131 5.08 -18.65 11.72
N SER A 132 6.04 -18.33 10.86
CA SER A 132 7.45 -18.73 11.01
C SER A 132 8.06 -18.20 12.31
N ARG A 133 8.76 -19.10 13.05
CA ARG A 133 9.45 -18.77 14.31
C ARG A 133 10.46 -17.63 14.14
N PHE A 134 11.16 -17.58 13.00
CA PHE A 134 12.09 -16.51 12.68
C PHE A 134 11.39 -15.13 12.65
N TRP A 135 10.27 -15.02 11.91
CA TRP A 135 9.52 -13.78 11.79
C TRP A 135 8.82 -13.38 13.08
N ARG A 136 8.40 -14.35 13.90
CA ARG A 136 7.89 -14.08 15.25
C ARG A 136 8.93 -13.42 16.13
N LEU A 137 10.19 -13.88 16.08
CA LEU A 137 11.29 -13.29 16.87
C LEU A 137 11.71 -11.92 16.33
N ALA A 138 11.75 -11.76 15.00
CA ALA A 138 12.08 -10.49 14.35
C ALA A 138 10.93 -9.47 14.39
N TYR A 139 9.75 -9.84 14.89
CA TYR A 139 8.54 -9.02 14.81
C TYR A 139 8.71 -7.61 15.39
N PRO A 140 9.35 -7.37 16.54
CA PRO A 140 9.57 -6.00 17.04
C PRO A 140 10.34 -5.11 16.06
N ALA A 141 11.34 -5.65 15.36
CA ALA A 141 12.06 -4.92 14.32
C ALA A 141 11.18 -4.66 13.10
N VAL A 142 10.44 -5.68 12.64
CA VAL A 142 9.44 -5.55 11.55
C VAL A 142 8.44 -4.44 11.87
N ARG A 143 8.03 -4.30 13.13
CA ARG A 143 7.12 -3.23 13.58
C ARG A 143 7.69 -1.83 13.39
N VAL A 144 8.96 -1.62 13.75
CA VAL A 144 9.62 -0.33 13.55
C VAL A 144 9.70 0.00 12.06
N VAL A 145 10.09 -0.98 11.24
CA VAL A 145 10.14 -0.85 9.78
C VAL A 145 8.75 -0.51 9.22
N GLN A 146 7.69 -1.18 9.65
CA GLN A 146 6.31 -0.87 9.24
C GLN A 146 5.93 0.59 9.53
N VAL A 147 6.29 1.13 10.69
CA VAL A 147 5.98 2.52 11.03
C VAL A 147 6.69 3.49 10.08
N VAL A 148 7.97 3.25 9.80
CA VAL A 148 8.76 4.09 8.88
C VAL A 148 8.20 4.00 7.46
N VAL A 149 7.95 2.78 6.98
CA VAL A 149 7.42 2.53 5.63
C VAL A 149 6.03 3.15 5.44
N ARG A 150 5.11 2.99 6.40
CA ARG A 150 3.78 3.62 6.33
C ARG A 150 3.87 5.14 6.29
N ARG A 151 4.80 5.75 7.04
CA ARG A 151 5.03 7.21 6.97
C ARG A 151 5.51 7.63 5.57
N ARG A 152 6.34 6.82 4.91
CA ARG A 152 6.78 7.07 3.51
C ARG A 152 5.62 6.90 2.53
N TYR A 153 4.81 5.84 2.65
CA TYR A 153 3.62 5.63 1.81
C TYR A 153 2.66 6.84 1.87
N LEU A 154 2.35 7.31 3.08
CA LEU A 154 1.45 8.45 3.28
C LEU A 154 2.00 9.79 2.75
N ARG A 155 3.29 9.85 2.42
CA ARG A 155 3.93 11.02 1.78
C ARG A 155 4.15 10.83 0.28
N ALA A 156 4.12 9.60 -0.24
CA ALA A 156 4.55 9.25 -1.58
C ALA A 156 3.77 9.92 -2.72
N LEU A 157 2.49 10.28 -2.47
CA LEU A 157 1.62 10.96 -3.44
C LEU A 157 1.45 12.46 -3.16
N ARG A 158 1.94 12.94 -2.01
CA ARG A 158 1.88 14.37 -1.68
C ARG A 158 2.77 15.12 -2.65
N ARG A 159 2.29 16.23 -3.20
CA ARG A 159 3.20 17.19 -3.83
C ARG A 159 4.21 17.64 -2.77
N ARG A 160 5.50 17.61 -3.11
CA ARG A 160 6.47 18.45 -2.41
C ARG A 160 6.03 19.88 -2.72
N GLY A 161 5.74 20.66 -1.69
CA GLY A 161 5.42 22.07 -1.89
C GLY A 161 6.62 22.71 -2.59
N HIS A 162 6.41 23.31 -3.76
CA HIS A 162 7.26 24.42 -4.15
C HIS A 162 6.89 25.54 -3.16
N GLY A 163 7.77 25.80 -2.20
CA GLY A 163 7.72 27.07 -1.48
C GLY A 163 7.93 28.15 -2.52
N GLY A 164 6.89 28.95 -2.77
CA GLY A 164 7.03 30.18 -3.52
C GLY A 164 7.95 31.12 -2.76
N GLY A 165 8.99 31.59 -3.46
CA GLY A 165 9.55 32.91 -3.20
C GLY A 165 8.78 33.94 -4.01
#